data_AF-A0A973CLK2-F1
#
_entry.id   AF-A0A973CLK2-F1
#
_cell.length_a   1.000
_cell.length_b   1.000
_cell.length_c   1.000
_cell.angle_alpha   90.00
_cell.angle_beta   90.00
_cell.angle_gamma   90.00
#
_symmetry.space_group_name_H-M   'P 1'
#
loop_
_entity.id
_entity.type
_entity.pdbx_description
1 polymer ?
#
loop_
_entity_poly.entity_id
_entity_poly.type
_entity_poly.pdbx_seq_one_letter_code
_entity_poly.pdbx_strand_id
1 'polypeptide(L)'
;MKPFTFAFLTDPQIGMNSPNGLEGEGSDKSRLDIAVDYINEKEFEFLIFGGDQVNRGFSESEIDVFMASTERIKIPWYGVSGNHDQEERYMSIEETPKRFSFFQNDCFFMGFNATELRGDAEKLTEGLQAKEWAYLRESFTPEADDAKFRFVFMHWPLFINHPEEDGSYWNMPNRLELLEFFKEKKVSCVFSGHYHQDIDIDWQGIRLISSTSTSGPLHYPEQPAFKIITVFEDGYSVRRISAEKPEFDPR
;
A
#
# COMPACT_ATOMS: atom_id res chain seq x y z
N MET A 1 -16.78 5.66 -18.44
CA MET A 1 -15.93 6.32 -17.44
C MET A 1 -14.83 7.12 -18.11
N LYS A 2 -14.56 8.35 -17.63
CA LYS A 2 -13.38 9.12 -18.07
C LYS A 2 -12.13 8.48 -17.45
N PRO A 3 -11.03 8.28 -18.19
CA PRO A 3 -9.80 7.76 -17.61
C PRO A 3 -9.32 8.62 -16.45
N PHE A 4 -8.78 7.99 -15.43
CA PHE A 4 -8.19 8.66 -14.28
C PHE A 4 -6.95 7.92 -13.78
N THR A 5 -6.10 8.61 -13.04
CA THR A 5 -4.81 8.07 -12.59
C THR A 5 -4.65 8.26 -11.09
N PHE A 6 -4.13 7.24 -10.40
CA PHE A 6 -3.74 7.33 -9.00
C PHE A 6 -2.31 6.78 -8.80
N ALA A 7 -1.67 7.21 -7.72
CA ALA A 7 -0.35 6.73 -7.33
C ALA A 7 -0.47 5.69 -6.20
N PHE A 8 0.46 4.72 -6.19
CA PHE A 8 0.63 3.76 -5.11
C PHE A 8 2.09 3.77 -4.65
N LEU A 9 2.30 4.19 -3.41
CA LEU A 9 3.60 4.20 -2.73
C LEU A 9 3.53 3.20 -1.58
N THR A 10 4.64 2.56 -1.27
CA THR A 10 4.70 1.64 -0.13
C THR A 10 6.08 1.67 0.51
N ASP A 11 6.13 1.28 1.78
CA ASP A 11 7.34 1.13 2.56
C ASP A 11 8.26 2.37 2.46
N PRO A 12 7.75 3.60 2.69
CA PRO A 12 8.65 4.74 2.86
C PRO A 12 9.50 4.57 4.12
N GLN A 13 9.03 3.80 5.09
CA GLN A 13 9.76 3.25 6.23
C GLN A 13 10.77 4.23 6.82
N ILE A 14 10.28 5.42 7.17
CA ILE A 14 11.11 6.52 7.68
C ILE A 14 11.96 6.03 8.85
N GLY A 15 13.29 6.09 8.69
CA GLY A 15 14.25 5.65 9.71
C GLY A 15 14.92 4.29 9.42
N MET A 16 14.56 3.61 8.33
CA MET A 16 15.23 2.38 7.88
C MET A 16 16.55 2.69 7.17
N ASN A 17 16.54 3.61 6.19
CA ASN A 17 17.66 3.92 5.31
C ASN A 17 17.92 5.43 5.25
N SER A 18 18.40 5.95 6.39
CA SER A 18 18.65 7.37 6.65
C SER A 18 20.10 7.64 7.08
N PRO A 19 21.10 7.48 6.18
CA PRO A 19 22.53 7.49 6.52
C PRO A 19 23.02 8.82 7.10
N ASN A 20 22.34 9.92 6.76
CA ASN A 20 22.67 11.27 7.21
C ASN A 20 21.62 11.85 8.17
N GLY A 21 20.87 10.98 8.86
CA GLY A 21 19.71 11.35 9.68
C GLY A 21 18.41 11.41 8.88
N LEU A 22 17.28 11.52 9.60
CA LEU A 22 15.93 11.40 9.01
C LEU A 22 15.64 12.44 7.92
N GLU A 23 16.22 13.64 8.05
CA GLU A 23 16.04 14.76 7.10
C GLU A 23 17.28 15.03 6.22
N GLY A 24 18.32 14.19 6.33
CA GLY A 24 19.56 14.36 5.58
C GLY A 24 19.45 13.94 4.12
N GLU A 25 20.45 14.31 3.31
CA GLU A 25 20.54 13.85 1.92
C GLU A 25 20.57 12.32 1.83
N GLY A 26 19.76 11.76 0.92
CA GLY A 26 19.65 10.32 0.73
C GLY A 26 18.91 9.60 1.87
N SER A 27 18.17 10.30 2.72
CA SER A 27 17.28 9.70 3.70
C SER A 27 16.01 9.13 3.07
N ASP A 28 15.30 8.31 3.82
CA ASP A 28 13.96 7.83 3.47
C ASP A 28 13.01 8.99 3.15
N LYS A 29 13.06 10.03 3.99
CA LYS A 29 12.29 11.26 3.78
C LYS A 29 12.63 11.90 2.44
N SER A 30 13.92 11.99 2.08
CA SER A 30 14.32 12.62 0.82
C SER A 30 13.74 11.90 -0.41
N ARG A 31 13.67 10.56 -0.38
CA ARG A 31 13.07 9.74 -1.45
C ARG A 31 11.54 9.88 -1.48
N LEU A 32 10.91 9.88 -0.31
CA LEU A 32 9.48 10.14 -0.19
C LEU A 32 9.11 11.54 -0.72
N ASP A 33 9.88 12.56 -0.35
CA ASP A 33 9.70 13.95 -0.79
C ASP A 33 9.82 14.07 -2.33
N ILE A 34 10.79 13.37 -2.95
CA ILE A 34 10.90 13.31 -4.43
C ILE A 34 9.63 12.74 -5.05
N ALA A 35 9.08 11.66 -4.48
CA ALA A 35 7.84 11.08 -4.97
C ALA A 35 6.63 12.00 -4.75
N VAL A 36 6.55 12.69 -3.61
CA VAL A 36 5.52 13.70 -3.30
C VAL A 36 5.60 14.88 -4.27
N ASP A 37 6.79 15.37 -4.59
CA ASP A 37 6.98 16.45 -5.56
C ASP A 37 6.53 16.03 -6.95
N TYR A 38 6.91 14.82 -7.39
CA TYR A 38 6.42 14.27 -8.65
C TYR A 38 4.89 14.17 -8.68
N ILE A 39 4.26 13.73 -7.60
CA ILE A 39 2.79 13.62 -7.50
C ILE A 39 2.13 15.00 -7.57
N ASN A 40 2.67 15.98 -6.85
CA ASN A 40 2.13 17.34 -6.80
C ASN A 40 2.24 18.10 -8.14
N GLU A 41 3.16 17.71 -9.01
CA GLU A 41 3.37 18.32 -10.33
C GLU A 41 2.52 17.69 -11.44
N LYS A 42 1.85 16.57 -11.17
CA LYS A 42 1.12 15.76 -12.17
C LYS A 42 -0.37 15.66 -11.83
N GLU A 43 -1.15 15.25 -12.82
CA GLU A 43 -2.60 15.04 -12.66
C GLU A 43 -2.89 13.64 -12.10
N PHE A 44 -2.92 13.54 -10.77
CA PHE A 44 -3.38 12.37 -10.03
C PHE A 44 -4.67 12.70 -9.27
N GLU A 45 -5.63 11.76 -9.23
CA GLU A 45 -6.85 11.93 -8.44
C GLU A 45 -6.59 11.73 -6.96
N PHE A 46 -5.73 10.78 -6.60
CA PHE A 46 -5.34 10.48 -5.22
C PHE A 46 -4.06 9.64 -5.15
N LEU A 47 -3.52 9.54 -3.94
CA LEU A 47 -2.41 8.67 -3.57
C LEU A 47 -2.88 7.58 -2.58
N ILE A 48 -2.33 6.37 -2.68
CA ILE A 48 -2.49 5.32 -1.68
C ILE A 48 -1.13 4.87 -1.15
N PHE A 49 -0.98 4.84 0.18
CA PHE A 49 0.15 4.26 0.88
C PHE A 49 -0.11 2.78 1.24
N GLY A 50 0.85 1.91 0.93
CA GLY A 50 0.79 0.46 1.08
C GLY A 50 1.25 -0.11 2.43
N GLY A 51 1.56 0.72 3.42
CA GLY A 51 2.05 0.29 4.73
C GLY A 51 3.55 0.52 4.95
N ASP A 52 4.00 0.25 6.17
CA ASP A 52 5.33 0.50 6.70
C ASP A 52 5.77 1.94 6.48
N GLN A 53 4.97 2.86 7.02
CA GLN A 53 5.18 4.29 6.88
C GLN A 53 6.42 4.74 7.65
N VAL A 54 6.63 4.18 8.83
CA VAL A 54 7.80 4.43 9.69
C VAL A 54 8.54 3.13 9.97
N ASN A 55 9.82 3.20 10.31
CA ASN A 55 10.59 2.00 10.66
C ASN A 55 10.30 1.54 12.10
N ARG A 56 9.92 2.46 12.99
CA ARG A 56 9.59 2.17 14.39
C ARG A 56 8.34 2.94 14.76
N GLY A 57 7.20 2.26 14.81
CA GLY A 57 5.91 2.87 15.17
C GLY A 57 5.84 3.52 16.55
N PHE A 58 6.82 3.30 17.44
CA PHE A 58 6.93 4.01 18.72
C PHE A 58 7.74 5.32 18.64
N SER A 59 8.45 5.58 17.54
CA SER A 59 9.37 6.70 17.40
C SER A 59 8.65 7.96 16.93
N GLU A 60 8.44 8.92 17.84
CA GLU A 60 7.82 10.21 17.53
C GLU A 60 8.54 10.93 16.39
N SER A 61 9.87 10.95 16.38
CA SER A 61 10.62 11.63 15.33
C SER A 61 10.46 11.01 13.94
N GLU A 62 10.23 9.70 13.84
CA GLU A 62 9.99 9.06 12.54
C GLU A 62 8.57 9.36 12.04
N ILE A 63 7.60 9.35 12.96
CA ILE A 63 6.20 9.71 12.67
C ILE A 63 6.10 11.16 12.24
N ASP A 64 6.71 12.09 12.99
CA ASP A 64 6.69 13.52 12.68
C ASP A 64 7.30 13.79 11.29
N VAL A 65 8.38 13.11 10.92
CA VAL A 65 9.03 13.24 9.61
C VAL A 65 8.16 12.67 8.47
N PHE A 66 7.48 11.54 8.72
CA PHE A 66 6.50 11.01 7.77
C PHE A 66 5.36 12.02 7.57
N MET A 67 4.75 12.50 8.66
CA MET A 67 3.64 13.46 8.62
C MET A 67 4.02 14.79 7.95
N ALA A 68 5.22 15.31 8.22
CA ALA A 68 5.72 16.53 7.56
C ALA A 68 5.82 16.37 6.02
N SER A 69 6.06 15.14 5.53
CA SER A 69 6.10 14.85 4.10
C SER A 69 4.67 14.71 3.53
N THR A 70 3.73 14.13 4.29
CA THR A 70 2.33 14.01 3.85
C THR A 70 1.56 15.33 3.86
N GLU A 71 1.91 16.27 4.74
CA GLU A 71 1.35 17.64 4.74
C GLU A 71 1.60 18.41 3.43
N ARG A 72 2.62 18.02 2.67
CA ARG A 72 2.93 18.62 1.36
C ARG A 72 2.05 18.10 0.23
N ILE A 73 1.33 16.99 0.42
CA ILE A 73 0.54 16.35 -0.63
C ILE A 73 -0.70 17.20 -0.95
N LYS A 74 -0.89 17.56 -2.22
CA LYS A 74 -1.96 18.47 -2.68
C LYS A 74 -3.25 17.76 -3.10
N ILE A 75 -3.24 16.44 -3.12
CA ILE A 75 -4.36 15.58 -3.53
C ILE A 75 -4.83 14.73 -2.34
N PRO A 76 -6.06 14.18 -2.37
CA PRO A 76 -6.47 13.19 -1.38
C PRO A 76 -5.48 12.03 -1.30
N TRP A 77 -5.21 11.56 -0.10
CA TRP A 77 -4.39 10.38 0.12
C TRP A 77 -5.00 9.47 1.16
N TYR A 78 -4.75 8.17 0.99
CA TYR A 78 -5.24 7.10 1.84
C TYR A 78 -4.10 6.13 2.14
N GLY A 79 -4.32 5.17 3.03
CA GLY A 79 -3.36 4.09 3.18
C GLY A 79 -3.76 3.05 4.20
N VAL A 80 -2.99 1.97 4.18
CA VAL A 80 -3.03 0.91 5.18
C VAL A 80 -1.80 0.98 6.08
N SER A 81 -1.90 0.40 7.27
CA SER A 81 -0.74 0.17 8.14
C SER A 81 -0.01 -1.11 7.75
N GLY A 82 1.32 -1.11 7.90
CA GLY A 82 2.17 -2.28 7.81
C GLY A 82 2.55 -2.84 9.18
N ASN A 83 3.47 -3.79 9.24
CA ASN A 83 3.88 -4.38 10.52
C ASN A 83 4.75 -3.47 11.38
N HIS A 84 5.45 -2.50 10.80
CA HIS A 84 6.23 -1.52 11.56
C HIS A 84 5.36 -0.43 12.21
N ASP A 85 4.10 -0.31 11.79
CA ASP A 85 3.15 0.72 12.20
C ASP A 85 2.19 0.30 13.32
N GLN A 86 2.30 -0.93 13.84
CA GLN A 86 1.32 -1.49 14.78
C GLN A 86 1.50 -1.04 16.24
N GLU A 87 2.58 -0.31 16.54
CA GLU A 87 2.87 0.17 17.89
C GLU A 87 1.82 1.18 18.35
N GLU A 88 1.52 1.19 19.65
CA GLU A 88 0.45 2.00 20.26
C GLU A 88 0.55 3.48 19.87
N ARG A 89 1.77 4.03 19.87
CA ARG A 89 2.00 5.43 19.52
C ARG A 89 1.52 5.75 18.11
N TYR A 90 1.92 4.98 17.11
CA TYR A 90 1.48 5.18 15.72
C TYR A 90 -0.04 5.00 15.58
N MET A 91 -0.59 3.93 16.18
CA MET A 91 -2.02 3.61 16.09
C MET A 91 -2.91 4.64 16.81
N SER A 92 -2.37 5.37 17.80
CA SER A 92 -3.10 6.39 18.56
C SER A 92 -3.30 7.73 17.83
N ILE A 93 -2.53 7.99 16.77
CA ILE A 93 -2.59 9.25 16.01
C ILE A 93 -3.64 9.07 14.92
N GLU A 94 -4.69 9.89 14.87
CA GLU A 94 -5.83 9.67 13.96
C GLU A 94 -5.43 9.72 12.49
N GLU A 95 -4.55 10.65 12.15
CA GLU A 95 -4.11 11.00 10.79
C GLU A 95 -3.21 9.93 10.15
N THR A 96 -2.65 9.01 10.93
CA THR A 96 -1.82 7.94 10.36
C THR A 96 -2.66 6.94 9.55
N PRO A 97 -2.19 6.47 8.39
CA PRO A 97 -2.92 5.51 7.58
C PRO A 97 -3.07 4.16 8.31
N LYS A 98 -4.29 3.61 8.28
CA LYS A 98 -4.68 2.37 8.97
C LYS A 98 -5.50 1.47 8.05
N ARG A 99 -6.57 2.04 7.50
CA ARG A 99 -7.53 1.41 6.57
C ARG A 99 -8.39 2.49 5.92
N PHE A 100 -9.04 2.17 4.82
CA PHE A 100 -9.92 3.10 4.11
C PHE A 100 -10.89 2.35 3.18
N SER A 101 -11.99 2.98 2.81
CA SER A 101 -12.80 2.55 1.69
C SER A 101 -13.52 3.73 1.04
N PHE A 102 -13.60 3.74 -0.29
CA PHE A 102 -14.29 4.77 -1.05
C PHE A 102 -14.58 4.30 -2.49
N PHE A 103 -15.40 5.09 -3.19
CA PHE A 103 -15.62 4.95 -4.62
C PHE A 103 -14.99 6.12 -5.38
N GLN A 104 -14.35 5.81 -6.50
CA GLN A 104 -13.96 6.82 -7.50
C GLN A 104 -14.58 6.40 -8.83
N ASN A 105 -15.49 7.21 -9.35
CA ASN A 105 -16.36 6.83 -10.47
C ASN A 105 -17.03 5.46 -10.17
N ASP A 106 -17.07 4.55 -11.14
CA ASP A 106 -17.63 3.20 -10.97
C ASP A 106 -16.60 2.19 -10.43
N CYS A 107 -15.53 2.64 -9.77
CA CYS A 107 -14.51 1.77 -9.19
C CYS A 107 -14.56 1.82 -7.66
N PHE A 108 -14.41 0.65 -7.03
CA PHE A 108 -14.34 0.51 -5.58
C PHE A 108 -12.89 0.34 -5.12
N PHE A 109 -12.52 1.09 -4.09
CA PHE A 109 -11.20 1.07 -3.47
C PHE A 109 -11.35 0.76 -2.00
N MET A 110 -10.59 -0.20 -1.49
CA MET A 110 -10.52 -0.43 -0.05
C MET A 110 -9.15 -0.91 0.40
N GLY A 111 -8.77 -0.55 1.60
CA GLY A 111 -7.60 -1.09 2.26
C GLY A 111 -7.89 -1.46 3.70
N PHE A 112 -7.25 -2.50 4.20
CA PHE A 112 -7.42 -3.03 5.55
C PHE A 112 -6.07 -3.27 6.23
N ASN A 113 -6.06 -3.32 7.57
CA ASN A 113 -4.89 -3.66 8.37
C ASN A 113 -4.60 -5.15 8.27
N ALA A 114 -3.74 -5.51 7.31
CA ALA A 114 -3.39 -6.90 7.07
C ALA A 114 -2.66 -7.56 8.26
N THR A 115 -1.95 -6.80 9.09
CA THR A 115 -1.27 -7.34 10.28
C THR A 115 -2.28 -7.82 11.34
N GLU A 116 -3.37 -7.07 11.52
CA GLU A 116 -4.49 -7.53 12.35
C GLU A 116 -5.18 -8.75 11.73
N LEU A 117 -5.46 -8.71 10.43
CA LEU A 117 -6.13 -9.82 9.73
C LEU A 117 -5.28 -11.11 9.68
N ARG A 118 -3.94 -11.00 9.72
CA ARG A 118 -3.02 -12.15 9.90
C ARG A 118 -3.13 -12.79 11.27
N GLY A 119 -3.58 -12.04 12.28
CA GLY A 119 -3.60 -12.45 13.69
C GLY A 119 -2.30 -12.15 14.43
N ASP A 120 -1.34 -11.47 13.81
CA ASP A 120 -0.05 -11.15 14.44
C ASP A 120 -0.23 -10.12 15.58
N ALA A 121 -1.22 -9.23 15.45
CA ALA A 121 -1.59 -8.22 16.45
C ALA A 121 -2.50 -8.73 17.59
N GLU A 122 -2.97 -9.99 17.55
CA GLU A 122 -3.84 -10.57 18.61
C GLU A 122 -3.16 -10.61 19.98
N LYS A 123 -1.82 -10.64 20.00
CA LYS A 123 -1.05 -10.55 21.25
C LYS A 123 -1.15 -9.17 21.93
N LEU A 124 -1.52 -8.14 21.18
CA LEU A 124 -1.65 -6.77 21.66
C LEU A 124 -3.09 -6.49 22.11
N THR A 125 -4.09 -6.96 21.36
CA THR A 125 -5.50 -6.79 21.69
C THR A 125 -6.33 -7.94 21.12
N GLU A 126 -7.07 -8.62 22.00
CA GLU A 126 -7.91 -9.75 21.63
C GLU A 126 -9.05 -9.35 20.68
N GLY A 127 -9.25 -10.13 19.63
CA GLY A 127 -10.35 -10.01 18.68
C GLY A 127 -10.14 -8.98 17.57
N LEU A 128 -8.92 -8.44 17.41
CA LEU A 128 -8.60 -7.54 16.29
C LEU A 128 -8.74 -8.24 14.94
N GLN A 129 -8.28 -9.49 14.82
CA GLN A 129 -8.41 -10.28 13.60
C GLN A 129 -9.87 -10.47 13.21
N ALA A 130 -10.73 -10.80 14.18
CA ALA A 130 -12.16 -10.99 13.93
C ALA A 130 -12.83 -9.68 13.50
N LYS A 131 -12.48 -8.56 14.13
CA LYS A 131 -12.96 -7.22 13.75
C LYS A 131 -12.51 -6.83 12.35
N GLU A 132 -11.27 -7.12 11.98
CA GLU A 132 -10.75 -6.75 10.67
C GLU A 132 -11.31 -7.63 9.55
N TRP A 133 -11.57 -8.92 9.83
CA TRP A 133 -12.39 -9.76 8.96
C TRP A 133 -13.82 -9.25 8.78
N ALA A 134 -14.45 -8.73 9.84
CA ALA A 134 -15.77 -8.12 9.74
C ALA A 134 -15.73 -6.86 8.87
N TYR A 135 -14.76 -5.96 9.11
CA TYR A 135 -14.54 -4.76 8.30
C TYR A 135 -14.34 -5.09 6.81
N LEU A 136 -13.51 -6.10 6.51
CA LEU A 136 -13.29 -6.55 5.13
C LEU A 136 -14.60 -6.99 4.48
N ARG A 137 -15.40 -7.84 5.14
CA ARG A 137 -16.66 -8.34 4.58
C ARG A 137 -17.71 -7.25 4.44
N GLU A 138 -17.85 -6.38 5.44
CA GLU A 138 -18.82 -5.29 5.47
C GLU A 138 -18.50 -4.19 4.44
N SER A 139 -17.23 -4.02 4.07
CA SER A 139 -16.82 -3.05 3.05
C SER A 139 -17.29 -3.43 1.64
N PHE A 140 -17.52 -4.72 1.36
CA PHE A 140 -18.09 -5.18 0.09
C PHE A 140 -19.63 -5.15 0.13
N THR A 141 -20.18 -3.94 0.09
CA THR A 141 -21.63 -3.68 -0.04
C THR A 141 -22.16 -4.09 -1.42
N PRO A 142 -23.48 -4.14 -1.65
CA PRO A 142 -24.03 -4.38 -3.00
C PRO A 142 -23.49 -3.43 -4.06
N GLU A 143 -23.30 -2.15 -3.74
CA GLU A 143 -22.71 -1.16 -4.65
C GLU A 143 -21.24 -1.48 -4.98
N ALA A 144 -20.47 -1.96 -4.00
CA ALA A 144 -19.10 -2.41 -4.22
C ALA A 144 -19.07 -3.70 -5.04
N ASP A 145 -20.02 -4.60 -4.81
CA ASP A 145 -20.23 -5.84 -5.57
C ASP A 145 -20.69 -5.58 -7.02
N ASP A 146 -21.19 -4.38 -7.33
CA ASP A 146 -21.54 -3.93 -8.69
C ASP A 146 -20.48 -3.03 -9.35
N ALA A 147 -19.42 -2.65 -8.63
CA ALA A 147 -18.34 -1.82 -9.16
C ALA A 147 -17.68 -2.45 -10.40
N LYS A 148 -17.21 -1.61 -11.33
CA LYS A 148 -16.53 -2.06 -12.53
C LYS A 148 -15.18 -2.70 -12.25
N PHE A 149 -14.37 -2.00 -11.46
CA PHE A 149 -13.12 -2.52 -10.91
C PHE A 149 -13.14 -2.42 -9.39
N ARG A 150 -12.53 -3.40 -8.73
CA ARG A 150 -12.38 -3.46 -7.27
C ARG A 150 -10.90 -3.59 -6.96
N PHE A 151 -10.35 -2.57 -6.33
CA PHE A 151 -8.94 -2.47 -5.98
C PHE A 151 -8.80 -2.62 -4.46
N VAL A 152 -8.08 -3.65 -4.04
CA VAL A 152 -7.83 -3.95 -2.63
C VAL A 152 -6.38 -3.61 -2.29
N PHE A 153 -6.14 -2.97 -1.15
CA PHE A 153 -4.82 -2.57 -0.69
C PHE A 153 -4.55 -3.21 0.66
N MET A 154 -3.40 -3.85 0.79
CA MET A 154 -3.02 -4.54 2.01
C MET A 154 -1.50 -4.60 2.11
N HIS A 155 -0.92 -4.48 3.30
CA HIS A 155 0.54 -4.41 3.37
C HIS A 155 1.23 -5.71 2.96
N TRP A 156 0.74 -6.84 3.46
CA TRP A 156 1.35 -8.15 3.28
C TRP A 156 0.93 -8.81 1.94
N PRO A 157 1.88 -9.27 1.10
CA PRO A 157 1.55 -10.07 -0.08
C PRO A 157 0.76 -11.32 0.29
N LEU A 158 -0.21 -11.69 -0.56
CA LEU A 158 -0.90 -12.98 -0.42
C LEU A 158 0.08 -14.15 -0.57
N PHE A 159 0.95 -14.08 -1.57
CA PHE A 159 2.05 -15.01 -1.81
C PHE A 159 3.13 -14.34 -2.67
N ILE A 160 4.33 -14.93 -2.70
CA ILE A 160 5.45 -14.44 -3.51
C ILE A 160 5.55 -15.16 -4.85
N ASN A 161 5.47 -16.49 -4.84
CA ASN A 161 5.65 -17.32 -6.03
C ASN A 161 4.38 -18.11 -6.38
N HIS A 162 3.74 -18.72 -5.38
CA HIS A 162 2.56 -19.55 -5.59
C HIS A 162 1.67 -19.59 -4.33
N PRO A 163 0.33 -19.66 -4.44
CA PRO A 163 -0.56 -19.68 -3.27
C PRO A 163 -0.37 -20.91 -2.36
N GLU A 164 0.18 -22.01 -2.88
CA GLU A 164 0.50 -23.22 -2.09
C GLU A 164 1.95 -23.24 -1.59
N GLU A 165 2.70 -22.13 -1.72
CA GLU A 165 4.05 -22.05 -1.14
C GLU A 165 4.02 -22.19 0.39
N ASP A 166 5.15 -22.52 1.01
CA ASP A 166 5.22 -22.61 2.46
C ASP A 166 4.89 -21.27 3.14
N GLY A 167 4.23 -21.34 4.30
CA GLY A 167 4.01 -20.16 5.14
C GLY A 167 5.34 -19.54 5.55
N SER A 168 5.47 -18.22 5.37
CA SER A 168 6.69 -17.49 5.68
C SER A 168 6.41 -16.11 6.27
N TYR A 169 7.48 -15.41 6.65
CA TYR A 169 7.40 -14.00 7.01
C TYR A 169 7.01 -13.10 5.82
N TRP A 170 6.96 -13.59 4.59
CA TRP A 170 6.69 -12.75 3.41
C TRP A 170 5.26 -12.89 2.87
N ASN A 171 4.46 -13.83 3.38
CA ASN A 171 3.15 -14.16 2.81
C ASN A 171 2.05 -14.35 3.85
N MET A 172 0.80 -14.06 3.48
CA MET A 172 -0.37 -14.25 4.35
C MET A 172 -0.59 -15.74 4.68
N PRO A 173 -0.72 -16.14 5.95
CA PRO A 173 -1.03 -17.53 6.32
C PRO A 173 -2.45 -17.95 5.90
N ASN A 174 -3.38 -17.00 5.85
CA ASN A 174 -4.77 -17.16 5.41
C ASN A 174 -4.99 -16.79 3.93
N ARG A 175 -3.91 -16.77 3.11
CA ARG A 175 -3.97 -16.40 1.70
C ARG A 175 -5.00 -17.16 0.88
N LEU A 176 -5.21 -18.46 1.13
CA LEU A 176 -6.18 -19.26 0.38
C LEU A 176 -7.62 -18.82 0.65
N GLU A 177 -7.94 -18.48 1.91
CA GLU A 177 -9.24 -17.94 2.30
C GLU A 177 -9.47 -16.55 1.66
N LEU A 178 -8.45 -15.69 1.70
CA LEU A 178 -8.51 -14.37 1.08
C LEU A 178 -8.65 -14.44 -0.45
N LEU A 179 -7.92 -15.35 -1.11
CA LEU A 179 -8.01 -15.54 -2.56
C LEU A 179 -9.40 -16.01 -2.98
N GLU A 180 -10.01 -16.93 -2.24
CA GLU A 180 -11.38 -17.39 -2.52
C GLU A 180 -12.39 -16.25 -2.29
N PHE A 181 -12.26 -15.51 -1.18
CA PHE A 181 -13.10 -14.35 -0.91
C PHE A 181 -12.98 -13.28 -2.01
N PHE A 182 -11.75 -12.94 -2.41
CA PHE A 182 -11.50 -11.95 -3.47
C PHE A 182 -12.00 -12.41 -4.83
N LYS A 183 -11.96 -13.71 -5.12
CA LYS A 183 -12.53 -14.29 -6.33
C LYS A 183 -14.06 -14.19 -6.32
N GLU A 184 -14.71 -14.56 -5.22
CA GLU A 184 -16.16 -14.42 -5.04
C GLU A 184 -16.59 -12.97 -5.23
N LYS A 185 -15.85 -12.04 -4.63
CA LYS A 185 -16.08 -10.59 -4.72
C LYS A 185 -15.60 -9.95 -6.02
N LYS A 186 -15.07 -10.73 -6.98
CA LYS A 186 -14.59 -10.25 -8.29
C LYS A 186 -13.60 -9.08 -8.15
N VAL A 187 -12.69 -9.20 -7.19
CA VAL A 187 -11.59 -8.26 -7.00
C VAL A 187 -10.71 -8.26 -8.24
N SER A 188 -10.42 -7.06 -8.76
CA SER A 188 -9.67 -6.89 -10.00
C SER A 188 -8.17 -6.85 -9.78
N CYS A 189 -7.73 -6.23 -8.67
CA CYS A 189 -6.33 -6.17 -8.29
C CYS A 189 -6.18 -6.08 -6.77
N VAL A 190 -5.16 -6.74 -6.24
CA VAL A 190 -4.69 -6.58 -4.86
C VAL A 190 -3.30 -5.96 -4.91
N PHE A 191 -3.12 -4.85 -4.20
CA PHE A 191 -1.85 -4.15 -4.07
C PHE A 191 -1.21 -4.42 -2.71
N SER A 192 0.11 -4.65 -2.69
CA SER A 192 0.86 -4.86 -1.45
C SER A 192 2.25 -4.25 -1.39
N GLY A 193 2.75 -4.10 -0.16
CA GLY A 193 4.12 -3.69 0.17
C GLY A 193 4.93 -4.86 0.71
N HIS A 194 5.68 -4.61 1.79
CA HIS A 194 6.35 -5.57 2.68
C HIS A 194 7.54 -6.31 2.08
N TYR A 195 7.40 -6.80 0.84
CA TYR A 195 8.44 -7.57 0.18
C TYR A 195 9.56 -6.69 -0.41
N HIS A 196 9.34 -5.36 -0.48
CA HIS A 196 10.27 -4.38 -1.04
C HIS A 196 10.75 -4.74 -2.46
N GLN A 197 9.95 -5.50 -3.20
CA GLN A 197 10.24 -5.95 -4.56
C GLN A 197 8.97 -5.92 -5.40
N ASP A 198 9.15 -5.81 -6.70
CA ASP A 198 8.03 -5.89 -7.62
C ASP A 198 7.47 -7.32 -7.70
N ILE A 199 6.17 -7.45 -7.46
CA ILE A 199 5.37 -8.61 -7.83
C ILE A 199 4.35 -8.13 -8.86
N ASP A 200 4.16 -8.88 -9.94
CA ASP A 200 3.10 -8.64 -10.91
C ASP A 200 2.65 -10.00 -11.47
N ILE A 201 1.62 -10.56 -10.84
CA ILE A 201 1.11 -11.90 -11.10
C ILE A 201 -0.38 -11.82 -11.40
N ASP A 202 -0.85 -12.51 -12.43
CA ASP A 202 -2.28 -12.81 -12.58
C ASP A 202 -2.57 -14.18 -11.97
N TRP A 203 -3.44 -14.21 -10.96
CA TRP A 203 -3.93 -15.45 -10.37
C TRP A 203 -5.43 -15.57 -10.55
N GLN A 204 -5.85 -16.44 -11.47
CA GLN A 204 -7.26 -16.71 -11.76
C GLN A 204 -8.08 -15.44 -12.06
N GLY A 205 -7.47 -14.45 -12.74
CA GLY A 205 -8.11 -13.17 -13.07
C GLY A 205 -8.06 -12.11 -11.97
N ILE A 206 -7.38 -12.40 -10.85
CA ILE A 206 -7.04 -11.40 -9.82
C ILE A 206 -5.58 -11.03 -10.02
N ARG A 207 -5.30 -9.77 -10.36
CA ARG A 207 -3.93 -9.28 -10.47
C ARG A 207 -3.37 -8.98 -9.08
N LEU A 208 -2.16 -9.44 -8.79
CA LEU A 208 -1.45 -9.22 -7.55
C LEU A 208 -0.24 -8.37 -7.85
N ILE A 209 -0.21 -7.18 -7.26
CA ILE A 209 0.83 -6.19 -7.54
C ILE A 209 1.50 -5.81 -6.23
N SER A 210 2.79 -6.11 -6.11
CA SER A 210 3.62 -5.49 -5.09
C SER A 210 4.57 -4.48 -5.72
N SER A 211 4.86 -3.41 -5.00
CA SER A 211 5.88 -2.45 -5.39
C SER A 211 7.12 -2.66 -4.56
N THR A 212 8.27 -2.37 -5.15
CA THR A 212 9.42 -1.99 -4.34
C THR A 212 9.09 -0.80 -3.43
N SER A 213 9.97 -0.60 -2.47
CA SER A 213 9.90 0.42 -1.43
C SER A 213 10.43 1.77 -1.93
N THR A 214 9.95 2.86 -1.32
CA THR A 214 10.60 4.18 -1.48
C THR A 214 11.80 4.37 -0.53
N SER A 215 11.90 3.63 0.57
CA SER A 215 13.09 3.56 1.44
C SER A 215 14.27 2.82 0.77
N GLY A 216 13.98 1.67 0.17
CA GLY A 216 14.97 0.86 -0.55
C GLY A 216 14.59 -0.62 -0.69
N PRO A 217 15.07 -1.32 -1.73
CA PRO A 217 14.74 -2.73 -1.94
C PRO A 217 15.51 -3.65 -0.98
N LEU A 218 14.88 -4.76 -0.58
CA LEU A 218 15.57 -5.81 0.20
C LEU A 218 16.54 -6.64 -0.66
N HIS A 219 16.33 -6.70 -1.97
CA HIS A 219 17.11 -7.50 -2.90
C HIS A 219 17.58 -6.68 -4.10
N TYR A 220 18.87 -6.78 -4.43
CA TYR A 220 19.46 -6.24 -5.65
C TYR A 220 18.97 -7.05 -6.88
N PRO A 221 18.74 -6.46 -8.08
CA PRO A 221 19.17 -5.15 -8.58
C PRO A 221 18.12 -4.03 -8.54
N GLU A 222 17.05 -4.17 -7.76
CA GLU A 222 15.99 -3.17 -7.75
C GLU A 222 16.46 -1.79 -7.25
N GLN A 223 15.69 -0.75 -7.55
CA GLN A 223 15.93 0.64 -7.12
C GLN A 223 14.66 1.20 -6.49
N PRO A 224 14.76 2.15 -5.54
CA PRO A 224 13.59 2.76 -4.93
C PRO A 224 12.62 3.31 -5.99
N ALA A 225 11.34 2.93 -5.88
CA ALA A 225 10.33 3.27 -6.86
C ALA A 225 8.92 3.16 -6.27
N PHE A 226 7.95 3.69 -7.00
CA PHE A 226 6.53 3.60 -6.72
C PHE A 226 5.75 3.31 -8.01
N LYS A 227 4.44 3.06 -7.90
CA LYS A 227 3.60 2.74 -9.06
C LYS A 227 2.61 3.84 -9.38
N ILE A 228 2.37 4.04 -10.67
CA ILE A 228 1.26 4.81 -11.21
C ILE A 228 0.27 3.82 -11.82
N ILE A 229 -1.00 3.99 -11.48
CA ILE A 229 -2.09 3.21 -12.03
C ILE A 229 -3.00 4.15 -12.81
N THR A 230 -3.20 3.88 -14.10
CA THR A 230 -4.19 4.59 -14.92
C THR A 230 -5.32 3.64 -15.24
N VAL A 231 -6.54 4.03 -14.85
CA VAL A 231 -7.78 3.27 -15.07
C VAL A 231 -8.50 3.82 -16.29
N PHE A 232 -8.89 2.91 -17.18
CA PHE A 232 -9.61 3.18 -18.43
C PHE A 232 -10.99 2.53 -18.40
N GLU A 233 -11.73 2.67 -19.50
CA GLU A 233 -13.06 2.06 -19.63
C GLU A 233 -13.00 0.53 -19.68
N ASP A 234 -11.93 -0.09 -20.18
CA ASP A 234 -11.86 -1.52 -20.45
C ASP A 234 -10.72 -2.23 -19.69
N GLY A 235 -9.96 -1.49 -18.89
CA GLY A 235 -8.88 -2.05 -18.10
C GLY A 235 -8.13 -1.00 -17.31
N TYR A 236 -6.97 -1.38 -16.78
CA TYR A 236 -6.06 -0.48 -16.11
C TYR A 236 -4.61 -0.85 -16.45
N SER A 237 -3.74 0.15 -16.47
CA SER A 237 -2.31 -0.03 -16.67
C SER A 237 -1.55 0.31 -15.40
N VAL A 238 -0.38 -0.30 -15.22
CA VAL A 238 0.49 -0.06 -14.07
C VAL A 238 1.89 0.23 -14.58
N ARG A 239 2.48 1.32 -14.11
CA ARG A 239 3.83 1.77 -14.49
C ARG A 239 4.66 2.02 -13.24
N ARG A 240 5.94 1.64 -13.28
CA ARG A 240 6.93 1.93 -12.24
C ARG A 240 7.57 3.29 -12.48
N ILE A 241 7.75 4.08 -11.43
CA ILE A 241 8.44 5.38 -11.43
C ILE A 241 9.53 5.36 -10.37
N SER A 242 10.75 5.75 -10.72
CA SER A 242 11.85 5.85 -9.76
C SER A 242 11.56 6.92 -8.69
N ALA A 243 11.83 6.58 -7.43
CA ALA A 243 11.74 7.50 -6.29
C ALA A 243 13.06 8.27 -6.04
N GLU A 244 14.08 8.06 -6.86
CA GLU A 244 15.36 8.80 -6.78
C GLU A 244 15.56 9.71 -7.98
N LYS A 245 15.13 9.27 -9.16
CA LYS A 245 15.21 10.02 -10.42
C LYS A 245 13.94 9.78 -11.23
N PRO A 246 12.79 10.31 -10.80
CA PRO A 246 11.57 10.19 -11.58
C PRO A 246 11.79 10.86 -12.93
N GLU A 247 11.85 10.06 -14.00
CA GLU A 247 11.92 10.62 -15.35
C GLU A 247 10.57 11.24 -15.68
N PHE A 248 10.59 12.52 -16.04
CA PHE A 248 9.48 13.15 -16.72
C PHE A 248 9.44 12.58 -18.13
N ASP A 249 8.68 11.51 -18.36
CA ASP A 249 8.33 11.13 -19.73
C ASP A 249 7.13 11.97 -20.17
N PRO A 250 7.29 12.95 -21.08
CA PRO A 250 6.19 13.77 -21.58
C PRO A 250 5.38 13.05 -22.68
N ARG A 251 5.57 11.74 -22.88
CA ARG A 251 4.90 10.96 -23.93
C ARG A 251 3.63 10.26 -23.45
#